data_AF-A0A915LRI7-F1
#
_entry.id   AF-A0A915LRI7-F1
#
_cell.length_a   1.000
_cell.length_b   1.000
_cell.length_c   1.000
_cell.angle_alpha   90.00
_cell.angle_beta   90.00
_cell.angle_gamma   90.00
#
_symmetry.space_group_name_H-M   'P 1'
#
loop_
_entity.id
_entity.type
_entity.pdbx_description
1 polymer ?
#
loop_
_entity_poly.entity_id
_entity_poly.type
_entity_poly.pdbx_seq_one_letter_code
_entity_poly.pdbx_strand_id
1 'polypeptide(L)'
;MKNEPDDNDSSEGLEALLNRAKWTDSQLEEVMRLIYGRRCPQLSLSNDLLEASMSNGFEIKGFQIKALEEQCRRPRRVGVNLKNFETNYLIGSSCCYTK
;
A
#
# COMPACT_ATOMS: atom_id res chain seq x y z
N MET A 1 2.04 2.98 -33.64
CA MET A 1 0.63 2.78 -33.22
C MET A 1 0.52 3.30 -31.80
N LYS A 2 -0.37 4.25 -31.56
CA LYS A 2 -0.66 4.71 -30.20
C LYS A 2 -1.47 3.58 -29.56
N ASN A 3 -0.92 2.94 -28.54
CA ASN A 3 -1.70 2.00 -27.73
C ASN A 3 -2.62 2.86 -26.88
N GLU A 4 -3.88 2.97 -27.29
CA GLU A 4 -4.93 3.49 -26.41
C GLU A 4 -5.12 2.46 -25.29
N PRO A 5 -5.04 2.86 -24.01
CA PRO A 5 -5.31 1.94 -22.92
C PRO A 5 -6.80 1.58 -22.97
N ASP A 6 -7.08 0.28 -23.05
CA ASP A 6 -8.43 -0.27 -22.98
C ASP A 6 -9.02 0.07 -21.60
N ASP A 7 -9.96 1.02 -21.55
CA ASP A 7 -10.43 1.67 -20.30
C ASP A 7 -11.19 0.73 -19.33
N ASN A 8 -11.36 -0.55 -19.70
CA ASN A 8 -12.25 -1.52 -19.06
C ASN A 8 -11.57 -2.76 -18.46
N ASP A 9 -10.29 -2.70 -18.08
CA ASP A 9 -9.71 -3.75 -17.26
C ASP A 9 -10.25 -3.68 -15.82
N SER A 10 -11.29 -4.46 -15.54
CA SER A 10 -11.95 -4.55 -14.22
C SER A 10 -11.10 -5.31 -13.18
N SER A 11 -9.91 -5.78 -13.56
CA SER A 11 -9.01 -6.53 -12.67
C SER A 11 -8.05 -5.65 -11.86
N GLU A 12 -7.95 -4.36 -12.18
CA GLU A 12 -7.07 -3.42 -11.46
C GLU A 12 -7.67 -2.96 -10.12
N GLY A 13 -6.81 -2.81 -9.11
CA GLY A 13 -7.21 -2.34 -7.78
C GLY A 13 -7.65 -0.87 -7.78
N LEU A 14 -8.48 -0.49 -6.79
CA LEU A 14 -9.02 0.87 -6.65
C LEU A 14 -7.94 1.96 -6.68
N GLU A 15 -6.76 1.72 -6.10
CA GLU A 15 -5.64 2.67 -6.11
C GLU A 15 -5.15 3.00 -7.53
N ALA A 16 -5.10 2.02 -8.44
CA ALA A 16 -4.71 2.24 -9.82
C ALA A 16 -5.74 3.12 -10.55
N LEU A 17 -7.04 2.88 -10.28
CA LEU A 17 -8.14 3.69 -10.82
C LEU A 17 -8.14 5.13 -10.30
N LEU A 18 -7.70 5.35 -9.07
CA LEU A 18 -7.56 6.70 -8.51
C LEU A 18 -6.36 7.44 -9.11
N ASN A 19 -5.26 6.73 -9.39
CA ASN A 19 -4.05 7.33 -9.97
C ASN A 19 -4.20 7.66 -11.46
N ARG A 20 -5.01 6.90 -12.22
CA ARG A 20 -5.30 7.22 -13.64
C ARG A 20 -6.22 8.44 -13.78
N ALA A 21 -7.04 8.71 -12.76
CA ALA A 21 -7.86 9.90 -12.73
C ALA A 21 -6.93 11.11 -12.65
N LYS A 22 -7.01 12.00 -13.65
CA LYS A 22 -6.14 13.19 -13.78
C LYS A 22 -6.43 14.21 -12.69
N TRP A 23 -6.09 13.89 -11.44
CA TRP A 23 -6.28 14.74 -10.27
C TRP A 23 -5.01 15.53 -10.00
N THR A 24 -5.19 16.67 -9.34
CA THR A 24 -4.08 17.37 -8.70
C THR A 24 -3.68 16.64 -7.42
N ASP A 25 -2.43 16.78 -6.97
CA ASP A 25 -1.94 16.11 -5.76
C ASP A 25 -2.81 16.39 -4.53
N SER A 26 -3.32 17.62 -4.39
CA SER A 26 -4.20 18.02 -3.30
C SER A 26 -5.58 17.33 -3.37
N GLN A 27 -6.12 17.13 -4.56
CA GLN A 27 -7.39 16.40 -4.74
C GLN A 27 -7.22 14.91 -4.43
N LEU A 28 -6.11 14.32 -4.88
CA LEU A 28 -5.80 12.92 -4.60
C LEU A 28 -5.61 12.70 -3.10
N GLU A 29 -4.93 13.61 -2.41
CA GLU A 29 -4.78 13.55 -0.95
C GLU A 29 -6.13 13.62 -0.24
N GLU A 30 -7.01 14.53 -0.65
CA GLU A 30 -8.34 14.66 -0.04
C GLU A 30 -9.22 13.44 -0.29
N VAL A 31 -9.22 12.90 -1.50
CA VAL A 31 -9.97 11.67 -1.82
C VAL A 31 -9.45 10.49 -1.00
N MET A 32 -8.13 10.33 -0.91
CA MET A 32 -7.52 9.26 -0.10
C MET A 32 -7.87 9.43 1.38
N ARG A 33 -7.92 10.66 1.89
CA ARG A 33 -8.36 10.97 3.26
C ARG A 33 -9.84 10.63 3.47
N LEU A 34 -10.70 10.87 2.49
CA LEU A 34 -12.13 10.56 2.59
C LEU A 34 -12.40 9.05 2.52
N ILE A 35 -11.71 8.31 1.65
CA ILE A 35 -11.92 6.87 1.46
C ILE A 35 -11.29 6.05 2.59
N TYR A 36 -10.02 6.34 2.93
CA TYR A 36 -9.24 5.53 3.87
C TYR A 36 -9.08 6.17 5.25
N GLY A 37 -9.54 7.41 5.44
CA GLY A 37 -9.41 8.16 6.69
C GLY A 37 -8.01 8.75 6.89
N ARG A 38 -7.00 7.89 7.10
CA ARG A 38 -5.59 8.28 7.26
C ARG A 38 -4.73 7.51 6.27
N ARG A 39 -3.98 8.23 5.43
CA ARG A 39 -3.01 7.62 4.52
C ARG A 39 -1.90 6.94 5.32
N CYS A 40 -1.75 5.64 5.14
CA CYS A 40 -0.66 4.89 5.74
C CYS A 40 0.59 5.03 4.85
N PRO A 41 1.76 5.41 5.39
CA PRO A 41 2.98 5.43 4.61
C PRO A 41 3.32 4.04 4.09
N GLN A 42 3.70 3.96 2.82
CA GLN A 42 4.18 2.73 2.20
C GLN A 42 5.56 2.39 2.78
N LEU A 43 5.75 1.12 3.13
CA LEU A 43 7.00 0.61 3.66
C LEU A 43 7.95 0.34 2.48
N SER A 44 9.19 0.82 2.58
CA SER A 44 10.23 0.49 1.61
C SER A 44 10.60 -1.00 1.75
N LEU A 45 10.36 -1.77 0.70
CA LEU A 45 10.73 -3.18 0.63
C LEU A 45 12.14 -3.32 0.04
N SER A 46 12.85 -4.40 0.38
CA SER A 46 14.15 -4.70 -0.22
C SER A 46 14.00 -5.08 -1.70
N ASN A 47 15.00 -4.74 -2.52
CA ASN A 47 15.00 -5.07 -3.95
C ASN A 47 14.87 -6.59 -4.18
N ASP A 48 15.57 -7.40 -3.39
CA ASP A 48 15.49 -8.87 -3.46
C ASP A 48 14.04 -9.38 -3.30
N LEU A 49 13.24 -8.71 -2.46
CA LEU A 49 11.84 -9.10 -2.22
C LEU A 49 10.94 -8.71 -3.39
N LEU A 50 11.22 -7.57 -4.03
CA LEU A 50 10.52 -7.12 -5.24
C LEU A 50 10.87 -8.02 -6.43
N GLU A 51 12.15 -8.41 -6.59
CA GLU A 51 12.57 -9.35 -7.62
C GLU A 51 11.94 -10.73 -7.43
N ALA A 52 11.87 -11.21 -6.18
CA ALA A 52 11.19 -12.46 -5.85
C ALA A 52 9.69 -12.40 -6.12
N SER A 53 9.03 -11.26 -5.87
CA SER A 53 7.60 -11.09 -6.14
C SER A 53 7.32 -11.07 -7.65
N MET A 54 8.16 -10.38 -8.42
CA MET A 54 8.08 -10.37 -9.89
C MET A 54 8.31 -11.76 -10.49
N SER A 55 9.34 -12.47 -10.02
CA SER A 55 9.71 -13.80 -10.54
C SER A 55 8.63 -14.85 -10.27
N ASN A 56 7.96 -14.75 -9.12
CA ASN A 56 6.95 -15.72 -8.69
C ASN A 56 5.50 -15.27 -8.99
N GLY A 57 5.31 -14.14 -9.68
CA GLY A 57 4.00 -13.67 -10.12
C GLY A 57 3.04 -13.26 -8.99
N PHE A 58 3.55 -12.62 -7.94
CA PHE A 58 2.73 -12.05 -6.88
C PHE A 58 2.99 -10.58 -6.64
N GLU A 59 1.97 -9.87 -6.15
CA GLU A 59 2.10 -8.47 -5.74
C GLU A 59 2.43 -8.40 -4.24
N ILE A 60 3.34 -7.50 -3.88
CA ILE A 60 3.68 -7.25 -2.48
C ILE A 60 3.60 -5.75 -2.19
N LYS A 61 2.86 -5.42 -1.11
CA LYS A 61 2.66 -4.05 -0.67
C LYS A 61 2.88 -3.98 0.83
N GLY A 62 3.91 -3.26 1.26
CA GLY A 62 4.16 -3.00 2.67
C GLY A 62 3.56 -1.68 3.10
N PHE A 63 2.95 -1.64 4.29
CA PHE A 63 2.45 -0.39 4.89
C PHE A 63 2.91 -0.28 6.32
N GLN A 64 3.18 0.95 6.77
CA GLN A 64 3.55 1.21 8.15
C GLN A 64 2.43 1.99 8.84
N ILE A 65 1.97 1.46 9.97
CA ILE A 65 1.03 2.17 10.83
C ILE A 65 1.81 2.67 12.03
N LYS A 66 2.01 3.99 12.11
CA LYS A 66 2.61 4.63 13.27
C LYS A 66 1.52 5.12 14.20
N ALA A 67 1.63 4.78 15.47
CA ALA A 67 0.79 5.36 16.49
C ALA A 67 1.55 6.43 17.28
N LEU A 68 0.79 7.29 17.97
CA LEU A 68 1.34 8.32 18.84
C LEU A 68 2.09 7.71 20.01
N GLU A 69 3.08 8.42 20.53
CA GLU A 69 3.80 7.98 21.72
C GLU A 69 2.90 7.91 22.95
N GLU A 70 2.99 6.79 23.65
CA GLU A 70 2.45 6.68 25.00
C GLU A 70 3.52 7.10 26.01
N GLN A 71 3.13 7.92 26.99
CA GLN A 71 3.99 8.15 28.16
C GLN A 71 4.21 6.81 28.90
N CYS A 72 5.47 6.54 29.26
CA CYS A 72 5.88 5.40 30.09
C CYS A 72 5.83 4.00 29.46
N ARG A 73 5.67 3.86 28.13
CA ARG A 73 5.80 2.56 27.46
C ARG A 73 6.72 2.58 26.26
N ARG A 74 7.51 1.49 26.14
CA ARG A 74 8.30 1.25 24.95
C ARG A 74 7.39 0.87 23.77
N PRO A 75 7.80 1.23 22.55
CA PRO A 75 7.10 0.86 21.33
C PRO A 75 6.97 -0.64 21.16
N ARG A 76 5.78 -1.12 20.76
CA ARG A 76 5.60 -2.52 20.34
C ARG A 76 5.63 -2.58 18.82
N ARG A 77 6.72 -3.13 18.28
CA ARG A 77 6.88 -3.35 16.84
C ARG A 77 6.46 -4.77 16.50
N VAL A 78 5.40 -4.90 15.72
CA VAL A 78 4.91 -6.20 15.22
C VAL A 78 4.84 -6.15 13.71
N GLY A 79 5.22 -7.25 13.05
CA GLY A 79 5.06 -7.48 11.63
C GLY A 79 3.90 -8.45 11.40
N VAL A 80 2.84 -8.00 10.73
CA VAL A 80 1.73 -8.87 10.32
C VAL A 80 1.85 -9.12 8.83
N ASN A 81 1.67 -10.37 8.41
CA ASN A 81 1.63 -10.76 7.00
C ASN A 81 0.26 -11.35 6.69
N LEU A 82 -0.45 -10.75 5.74
CA LEU A 82 -1.70 -11.27 5.21
C LEU A 82 -1.43 -11.93 3.87
N LYS A 83 -1.97 -13.11 3.59
CA LYS A 83 -1.88 -13.79 2.29
C LYS A 83 -3.28 -14.07 1.78
N ASN A 84 -3.60 -13.56 0.59
CA ASN A 84 -4.82 -13.89 -0.12
C ASN A 84 -4.48 -14.98 -1.15
N PHE A 85 -5.21 -16.10 -1.11
CA PHE A 85 -4.90 -17.31 -1.89
C PHE A 85 -5.41 -17.26 -3.35
N GLU A 86 -6.22 -16.27 -3.71
CA GLU A 86 -6.75 -16.08 -5.08
C GLU A 86 -6.28 -14.76 -5.73
N THR A 87 -5.71 -13.84 -4.97
CA THR A 87 -5.06 -12.61 -5.44
C THR A 87 -3.86 -12.37 -4.54
N ASN A 88 -2.66 -12.53 -5.07
CA ASN A 88 -1.46 -12.60 -4.24
C ASN A 88 -1.08 -11.21 -3.72
N TYR A 89 -1.54 -10.87 -2.52
CA TYR A 89 -1.09 -9.69 -1.76
C TYR A 89 -0.48 -10.13 -0.44
N LEU A 90 0.76 -9.68 -0.19
CA LEU A 90 1.39 -9.71 1.13
C LEU A 90 1.36 -8.31 1.73
N ILE A 91 0.41 -8.07 2.64
CA ILE A 91 0.36 -6.83 3.43
C ILE A 91 1.23 -7.03 4.65
N GLY A 92 2.44 -6.46 4.60
CA GLY A 92 3.34 -6.33 5.73
C GLY A 92 2.96 -5.09 6.52
N SER A 93 2.31 -5.22 7.69
CA SER A 93 2.10 -4.09 8.60
C SER A 93 3.15 -4.10 9.70
N SER A 94 4.07 -3.13 9.68
CA SER A 94 4.93 -2.86 10.84
C SER A 94 4.23 -1.80 11.68
N CYS A 95 3.54 -2.18 12.75
CA CYS A 95 3.01 -1.19 13.68
C CYS A 95 4.18 -0.66 14.49
N CYS A 96 4.60 0.58 14.24
CA CYS A 96 5.60 1.25 15.05
C CYS A 96 4.86 2.25 15.93
N TYR A 97 4.49 1.89 17.16
CA TYR A 97 4.59 2.91 18.21
C TYR A 97 6.07 3.31 18.29
N THR A 98 6.49 4.56 18.46
CA THR A 98 7.74 5.04 19.13
C THR A 98 7.89 6.56 18.98
N LYS A 99 8.50 7.17 20.01
CA LYS A 99 9.22 8.47 20.17
C LYS A 99 9.32 9.49 19.01
#